data_AF-A0A956EJH0-F1
#
_entry.id   AF-A0A956EJH0-F1
#
_cell.length_a   1.000
_cell.length_b   1.000
_cell.length_c   1.000
_cell.angle_alpha   90.00
_cell.angle_beta   90.00
_cell.angle_gamma   90.00
#
_symmetry.space_group_name_H-M   'P 1'
#
loop_
_entity.id
_entity.type
_entity.pdbx_description
1 polymer ?
#
loop_
_entity_poly.entity_id
_entity_poly.type
_entity_poly.pdbx_seq_one_letter_code
_entity_poly.pdbx_strand_id
1 'polypeptide(L)'
;EFLSTARRRELLAGLPVVSVAVLWEGAPRRARELSDLVGPSLFKREGWRERLAAAAAAAGVGREQAFAETDLDDAMEGLYLKVEEEGRVVERLKWVRASFLSAILDSGSHWLSRPIVQNQLAEGVDLWRP
;
A
#
# COMPACT_ATOMS: atom_id res chain seq x y z
N GLU A 1 -17.55 11.28 9.90
CA GLU A 1 -17.44 10.00 10.63
C GLU A 1 -16.95 8.92 9.67
N PHE A 2 -16.18 7.94 10.13
CA PHE A 2 -15.67 6.84 9.30
C PHE A 2 -16.38 5.52 9.66
N LEU A 3 -16.95 4.84 8.66
CA LEU A 3 -17.63 3.54 8.86
C LEU A 3 -16.63 2.43 9.20
N SER A 4 -17.05 1.50 10.06
CA SER A 4 -16.35 0.24 10.26
C SER A 4 -16.18 -0.54 8.96
N THR A 5 -15.28 -1.52 8.95
CA THR A 5 -15.05 -2.39 7.79
C THR A 5 -16.35 -3.07 7.36
N ALA A 6 -17.12 -3.61 8.31
CA ALA A 6 -18.40 -4.25 8.04
C ALA A 6 -19.42 -3.28 7.43
N ARG A 7 -19.64 -2.10 8.05
CA ARG A 7 -20.63 -1.12 7.57
C ARG A 7 -20.24 -0.51 6.23
N ARG A 8 -18.94 -0.34 5.97
CA ARG A 8 -18.45 0.07 4.64
C ARG A 8 -18.70 -1.00 3.58
N ARG A 9 -18.51 -2.29 3.90
CA ARG A 9 -18.82 -3.40 2.96
C ARG A 9 -20.31 -3.41 2.61
N GLU A 10 -21.19 -3.22 3.59
CA GLU A 10 -22.64 -3.13 3.37
C GLU A 10 -23.01 -1.94 2.49
N LEU A 11 -22.46 -0.75 2.77
CA LEU A 11 -22.72 0.45 1.96
C LEU A 11 -22.31 0.27 0.50
N LEU A 12 -21.22 -0.46 0.25
CA LEU A 12 -20.65 -0.65 -1.09
C LEU A 12 -21.15 -1.94 -1.77
N ALA A 13 -22.08 -2.67 -1.16
CA ALA A 13 -22.60 -3.91 -1.72
C ALA A 13 -23.20 -3.67 -3.12
N GLY A 14 -22.73 -4.46 -4.10
CA GLY A 14 -23.16 -4.35 -5.51
C GLY A 14 -22.44 -3.28 -6.33
N LEU A 15 -21.57 -2.46 -5.74
CA LEU A 15 -20.75 -1.49 -6.46
C LEU A 15 -19.39 -2.09 -6.84
N PRO A 16 -18.75 -1.65 -7.94
CA PRO A 16 -17.44 -2.12 -8.38
C PRO A 16 -16.28 -1.51 -7.56
N VAL A 17 -16.48 -1.25 -6.26
CA VAL A 17 -15.48 -0.65 -5.38
C VAL A 17 -14.74 -1.75 -4.62
N VAL A 18 -13.49 -1.98 -5.00
CA VAL A 18 -12.62 -2.95 -4.33
C VAL A 18 -12.11 -2.37 -3.00
N SER A 19 -12.21 -3.16 -1.92
CA SER A 19 -11.63 -2.80 -0.63
C SER A 19 -10.21 -3.33 -0.50
N VAL A 20 -9.37 -2.60 0.24
CA VAL A 20 -8.05 -3.09 0.63
C VAL A 20 -8.17 -4.42 1.40
N ALA A 21 -7.19 -5.30 1.25
CA ALA A 21 -7.15 -6.57 1.95
C ALA A 21 -7.13 -6.34 3.48
N VAL A 22 -7.96 -7.09 4.20
CA VAL A 22 -7.91 -7.17 5.66
C VAL A 22 -7.06 -8.38 6.01
N LEU A 23 -5.89 -8.13 6.60
CA LEU A 23 -4.95 -9.21 6.98
C LEU A 23 -5.45 -10.01 8.18
N TRP A 24 -6.12 -9.34 9.12
CA TRP A 24 -6.61 -9.94 10.36
C TRP A 24 -7.65 -9.02 11.03
N GLU A 25 -8.60 -9.62 11.75
CA GLU A 25 -9.61 -8.94 12.57
C GLU A 25 -9.60 -9.55 14.00
N GLY A 26 -9.55 -8.73 15.05
CA GLY A 26 -9.60 -9.19 16.43
C GLY A 26 -8.94 -8.24 17.43
N ALA A 27 -8.74 -8.71 18.66
CA ALA A 27 -8.04 -8.00 19.74
C ALA A 27 -6.69 -8.69 20.06
N PRO A 28 -5.54 -8.08 19.71
CA PRO A 28 -4.23 -8.71 19.90
C PRO A 28 -3.87 -8.70 21.39
N ARG A 29 -3.22 -9.75 21.88
CA ARG A 29 -2.75 -9.77 23.28
C ARG A 29 -1.40 -9.08 23.44
N ARG A 30 -0.61 -9.01 22.37
CA ARG A 30 0.71 -8.37 22.31
C ARG A 30 0.89 -7.66 20.98
N ALA A 31 1.61 -6.54 20.98
CA ALA A 31 1.92 -5.78 19.76
C ALA A 31 2.64 -6.64 18.69
N ARG A 32 3.44 -7.63 19.11
CA ARG A 32 4.12 -8.55 18.19
C ARG A 32 3.14 -9.34 17.30
N GLU A 33 1.96 -9.71 17.81
CA GLU A 33 0.96 -10.43 17.02
C GLU A 33 0.50 -9.60 15.80
N LEU A 34 0.55 -8.26 15.91
CA LEU A 34 0.29 -7.39 14.77
C LEU A 34 1.51 -7.34 13.85
N SER A 35 2.70 -7.03 14.37
CA SER A 35 3.89 -6.88 13.52
C SER A 35 4.27 -8.16 12.76
N ASP A 36 3.97 -9.34 13.31
CA ASP A 36 4.21 -10.63 12.67
C ASP A 36 3.30 -10.86 11.43
N LEU A 37 2.26 -10.03 11.25
CA LEU A 37 1.46 -10.00 10.01
C LEU A 37 2.23 -9.38 8.83
N VAL A 38 3.36 -8.71 9.08
CA VAL A 38 4.20 -8.11 8.04
C VAL A 38 5.05 -9.18 7.37
N GLY A 39 4.53 -9.70 6.27
CA GLY A 39 5.23 -10.60 5.34
C GLY A 39 5.33 -10.00 3.93
N PRO A 40 5.50 -10.86 2.90
CA PRO A 40 5.49 -10.45 1.50
C PRO A 40 4.28 -9.58 1.16
N SER A 41 4.50 -8.49 0.43
CA SER A 41 3.45 -7.56 0.05
C SER A 41 2.45 -8.18 -0.91
N LEU A 42 1.17 -8.05 -0.59
CA LEU A 42 0.06 -8.45 -1.48
C LEU A 42 -0.01 -7.60 -2.76
N PHE A 43 0.76 -6.51 -2.82
CA PHE A 43 0.77 -5.55 -3.93
C PHE A 43 2.09 -5.56 -4.73
N LYS A 44 3.10 -6.33 -4.31
CA LYS A 44 4.34 -6.55 -5.06
C LYS A 44 4.33 -7.97 -5.65
N ARG A 45 3.97 -8.09 -6.94
CA ARG A 45 3.97 -9.37 -7.67
C ARG A 45 5.35 -9.66 -8.27
N GLU A 46 5.60 -10.91 -8.63
CA GLU A 46 6.81 -11.32 -9.36
C GLU A 46 7.08 -10.40 -10.56
N GLY A 47 8.34 -9.97 -10.74
CA GLY A 47 8.75 -9.07 -11.81
C GLY A 47 8.40 -7.59 -11.62
N TRP A 48 8.04 -7.15 -10.40
CA TRP A 48 7.62 -5.77 -10.17
C TRP A 48 8.74 -4.74 -10.36
N ARG A 49 10.00 -5.12 -10.14
CA ARG A 49 11.16 -4.23 -10.31
C ARG A 49 11.42 -3.93 -11.79
N GLU A 50 11.23 -4.92 -12.66
CA GLU A 50 11.28 -4.79 -14.11
C GLU A 50 10.13 -3.90 -14.61
N ARG A 51 8.92 -4.10 -14.08
CA ARG A 51 7.76 -3.24 -14.40
C ARG A 51 7.96 -1.80 -13.90
N LEU A 52 8.53 -1.61 -12.71
CA LEU A 52 8.91 -0.28 -12.21
C LEU A 52 9.90 0.39 -13.16
N ALA A 53 10.96 -0.31 -13.56
CA ALA A 53 11.95 0.23 -14.49
C ALA A 53 11.32 0.63 -15.84
N ALA A 54 10.42 -0.20 -16.37
CA ALA A 54 9.70 0.11 -17.61
C ALA A 54 8.77 1.32 -17.47
N ALA A 55 8.00 1.39 -16.37
CA ALA A 55 7.11 2.52 -16.09
C ALA A 55 7.89 3.83 -15.84
N ALA A 56 9.01 3.75 -15.13
CA ALA A 56 9.92 4.88 -14.92
C ALA A 56 10.48 5.40 -16.24
N ALA A 57 10.96 4.51 -17.12
CA ALA A 57 11.46 4.90 -18.43
C ALA A 57 10.39 5.60 -19.28
N ALA A 58 9.15 5.09 -19.27
CA ALA A 58 8.02 5.73 -19.96
C ALA A 58 7.68 7.13 -19.39
N ALA A 59 7.96 7.36 -18.11
CA ALA A 59 7.78 8.65 -17.44
C ALA A 59 9.02 9.58 -17.55
N GLY A 60 10.08 9.17 -18.28
CA GLY A 60 11.32 9.94 -18.38
C GLY A 60 12.19 9.92 -17.12
N VAL A 61 11.96 8.96 -16.22
CA VAL A 61 12.72 8.77 -14.98
C VAL A 61 13.78 7.69 -15.18
N GLY A 62 15.02 7.98 -14.79
CA GLY A 62 16.11 7.01 -14.85
C GLY A 62 15.89 5.83 -13.89
N ARG A 63 16.28 4.62 -14.30
CA ARG A 63 16.14 3.40 -13.47
C ARG A 63 16.75 3.57 -12.08
N GLU A 64 17.99 4.06 -12.01
CA GLU A 64 18.70 4.27 -10.74
C GLU A 64 17.95 5.21 -9.81
N GLN A 65 17.40 6.31 -10.36
CA GLN A 65 16.58 7.24 -9.58
C GLN A 65 15.31 6.56 -9.07
N ALA A 66 14.57 5.87 -9.94
CA ALA A 66 13.33 5.18 -9.55
C ALA A 66 13.57 4.13 -8.46
N PHE A 67 14.71 3.44 -8.49
CA PHE A 67 15.08 2.42 -7.52
C PHE A 67 15.55 3.05 -6.20
N ALA A 68 16.29 4.15 -6.23
CA ALA A 68 16.70 4.89 -5.03
C ALA A 68 15.50 5.55 -4.32
N GLU A 69 14.46 5.89 -5.07
CA GLU A 69 13.24 6.52 -4.56
C GLU A 69 12.14 5.51 -4.19
N THR A 70 12.38 4.20 -4.37
CA THR A 70 11.42 3.13 -4.08
C THR A 70 12.00 2.15 -3.08
N ASP A 71 11.20 1.77 -2.10
CA ASP A 71 11.57 0.65 -1.23
C ASP A 71 11.56 -0.68 -2.00
N LEU A 72 12.75 -1.28 -2.14
CA LEU A 72 12.98 -2.52 -2.88
C LEU A 72 12.74 -3.81 -2.08
N ASP A 73 12.36 -3.74 -0.80
CA ASP A 73 12.01 -4.94 -0.03
C ASP A 73 10.71 -5.57 -0.58
N ASP A 74 10.60 -6.90 -0.60
CA ASP A 74 9.36 -7.54 -1.04
C ASP A 74 8.29 -7.56 0.07
N ALA A 75 8.67 -7.34 1.33
CA ALA A 75 7.74 -7.23 2.45
C ALA A 75 6.89 -5.95 2.39
N MET A 76 5.74 -5.98 3.06
CA MET A 76 4.93 -4.79 3.28
C MET A 76 5.72 -3.71 4.04
N GLU A 77 5.46 -2.44 3.71
CA GLU A 77 6.06 -1.30 4.41
C GLU A 77 5.64 -1.25 5.89
N GLY A 78 4.43 -1.74 6.18
CA GLY A 78 3.86 -1.70 7.50
C GLY A 78 2.38 -2.06 7.50
N LEU A 79 1.70 -1.69 8.58
CA LEU A 79 0.30 -1.98 8.84
C LEU A 79 -0.46 -0.68 9.04
N TYR A 80 -1.67 -0.66 8.47
CA TYR A 80 -2.69 0.31 8.83
C TYR A 80 -3.71 -0.38 9.71
N LEU A 81 -3.88 0.15 10.93
CA LEU A 81 -4.73 -0.43 11.96
C LEU A 81 -5.92 0.48 12.19
N LYS A 82 -7.09 -0.11 12.39
CA LYS A 82 -8.31 0.58 12.79
C LYS A 82 -8.84 -0.04 14.07
N VAL A 83 -9.23 0.80 15.02
CA VAL A 83 -10.07 0.38 16.15
C VAL A 83 -11.50 0.70 15.76
N GLU A 84 -12.37 -0.31 15.80
CA GLU A 84 -13.76 -0.22 15.36
C GLU A 84 -14.71 -0.56 16.50
N GLU A 85 -15.65 0.33 16.79
CA GLU A 85 -16.67 0.17 17.83
C GLU A 85 -18.02 0.60 17.26
N GLU A 86 -19.10 -0.12 17.57
CA GLU A 86 -20.48 0.27 17.21
C GLU A 86 -20.67 0.65 15.72
N GLY A 87 -19.97 -0.03 14.81
CA GLY A 87 -20.10 0.22 13.36
C GLY A 87 -19.31 1.42 12.83
N ARG A 88 -18.43 2.02 13.64
CA ARG A 88 -17.60 3.18 13.30
C ARG A 88 -16.14 2.95 13.65
N VAL A 89 -15.24 3.65 12.96
CA VAL A 89 -13.81 3.69 13.26
C VAL A 89 -13.56 4.78 14.30
N VAL A 90 -13.07 4.39 15.46
CA VAL A 90 -12.80 5.31 16.59
C VAL A 90 -11.32 5.73 16.63
N GLU A 91 -10.40 4.86 16.21
CA GLU A 91 -8.98 5.17 16.12
C GLU A 91 -8.32 4.59 14.86
N ARG A 92 -7.22 5.22 14.46
CA ARG A 92 -6.42 4.81 13.28
C ARG A 92 -4.95 4.92 13.64
N LEU A 93 -4.22 3.83 13.44
CA LEU A 93 -2.79 3.77 13.72
C LEU A 93 -2.03 3.28 12.49
N LYS A 94 -0.74 3.60 12.48
CA LYS A 94 0.22 3.04 11.53
C LYS A 94 1.37 2.42 12.30
N TRP A 95 1.71 1.19 11.95
CA TRP A 95 2.98 0.60 12.32
C TRP A 95 3.82 0.48 11.06
N VAL A 96 5.10 0.86 11.11
CA VAL A 96 5.97 0.91 9.93
C VAL A 96 7.27 0.19 10.28
N ARG A 97 7.76 -0.67 9.39
CA ARG A 97 9.01 -1.40 9.63
C ARG A 97 10.20 -0.45 9.60
N ALA A 98 11.20 -0.71 10.45
CA ALA A 98 12.37 0.15 10.57
C ALA A 98 13.13 0.32 9.25
N SER A 99 13.30 -0.76 8.48
CA SER A 99 14.01 -0.72 7.19
C SER A 99 13.32 0.16 6.15
N PHE A 100 12.00 0.37 6.24
CA PHE A 100 11.29 1.28 5.34
C PHE A 100 11.56 2.74 5.69
N LEU A 101 11.60 3.06 6.98
CA LEU A 101 11.97 4.40 7.45
C LEU A 101 13.40 4.75 7.02
N SER A 102 14.34 3.82 7.11
CA SER A 102 15.70 3.99 6.58
C SER A 102 15.68 4.28 5.08
N ALA A 103 14.95 3.50 4.28
CA ALA A 103 14.85 3.72 2.84
C ALA A 103 14.30 5.12 2.48
N ILE A 104 13.30 5.62 3.23
CA ILE A 104 12.79 6.98 3.04
C ILE A 104 13.87 8.02 3.35
N LEU A 105 14.60 7.87 4.45
CA LEU A 105 15.66 8.83 4.83
C LEU A 105 16.81 8.82 3.81
N ASP A 106 17.21 7.64 3.35
CA ASP A 106 18.32 7.44 2.41
C ASP A 106 18.01 7.98 1.01
N SER A 107 16.73 7.99 0.61
CA SER A 107 16.31 8.50 -0.69
C SER A 107 16.57 10.01 -0.89
N GLY A 108 16.82 10.76 0.17
CA GLY A 108 17.35 12.14 0.13
C GLY A 108 16.43 13.22 -0.48
N SER A 109 15.26 12.84 -1.00
CA SER A 109 14.30 13.75 -1.64
C SER A 109 12.92 13.65 -0.99
N HIS A 110 12.18 14.76 -0.93
CA HIS A 110 10.80 14.73 -0.50
C HIS A 110 9.93 14.12 -1.60
N TRP A 111 9.00 13.21 -1.26
CA TRP A 111 8.18 12.51 -2.26
C TRP A 111 7.41 13.47 -3.19
N LEU A 112 7.00 14.64 -2.69
CA LEU A 112 6.28 15.66 -3.47
C LEU A 112 7.11 16.29 -4.60
N SER A 113 8.45 16.27 -4.51
CA SER A 113 9.33 16.81 -5.55
C SER A 113 9.77 15.77 -6.58
N ARG A 114 9.34 14.51 -6.43
CA ARG A 114 9.73 13.41 -7.33
C ARG A 114 8.85 13.41 -8.58
N PRO A 115 9.38 13.00 -9.74
CA PRO A 115 8.56 12.75 -10.92
C PRO A 115 7.51 11.67 -10.64
N ILE A 116 6.33 11.80 -11.25
CA ILE A 116 5.25 10.83 -11.08
C ILE A 116 5.49 9.63 -12.00
N VAL A 117 5.70 8.45 -11.42
CA VAL A 117 5.65 7.15 -12.11
C VAL A 117 4.30 6.51 -11.80
N GLN A 118 3.46 6.32 -12.83
CA GLN A 118 2.12 5.80 -12.65
C GLN A 118 2.12 4.27 -12.46
N ASN A 119 1.27 3.80 -11.54
CA ASN A 119 0.95 2.37 -11.45
C ASN A 119 0.26 1.91 -12.74
N GLN A 120 0.59 0.69 -13.16
CA GLN A 120 -0.03 0.06 -14.32
C GLN A 120 -1.38 -0.56 -13.96
N LEU A 121 -2.29 -0.56 -14.93
CA LEU A 121 -3.53 -1.33 -14.85
C LEU A 121 -3.27 -2.80 -15.16
N ALA A 122 -4.22 -3.66 -14.81
CA ALA A 122 -4.19 -5.04 -15.28
C ALA A 122 -4.27 -5.08 -16.82
N GLU A 123 -3.72 -6.14 -17.41
CA GLU A 123 -3.74 -6.31 -18.87
C GLU A 123 -5.16 -6.24 -19.43
N GLY A 124 -5.33 -5.48 -20.52
CA GLY A 124 -6.62 -5.27 -21.17
C GLY A 124 -7.58 -4.32 -20.45
N VAL A 125 -7.23 -3.80 -19.26
CA VAL A 125 -8.05 -2.82 -18.55
C VAL A 125 -7.75 -1.42 -19.06
N ASP A 126 -8.81 -0.71 -19.45
CA ASP A 126 -8.79 0.69 -19.81
C ASP A 126 -9.86 1.41 -18.99
N LEU A 127 -9.44 2.36 -18.14
CA LEU A 127 -10.34 3.13 -17.28
C LEU A 127 -11.25 4.07 -18.06
N TRP A 128 -10.93 4.33 -19.34
CA TRP A 128 -11.61 5.30 -20.19
C TRP A 128 -12.37 4.66 -21.37
N ARG A 129 -12.39 3.32 -21.45
CA ARG A 129 -13.26 2.64 -22.41
C ARG A 129 -14.74 2.93 -22.07
N PRO A 130 -15.55 3.37 -23.04
CA PRO A 130 -16.96 3.67 -22.83
C PRO A 130 -17.79 2.42 -22.49
#